data_AF-A0AAW2BXU6-F1
#
_entry.id   AF-A0AAW2BXU6-F1
#
_cell.length_a   1.000
_cell.length_b   1.000
_cell.length_c   1.000
_cell.angle_alpha   90.00
_cell.angle_beta   90.00
_cell.angle_gamma   90.00
#
_symmetry.space_group_name_H-M   'P 1'
#
loop_
_entity.id
_entity.type
_entity.pdbx_description
1 polymer ?
#
loop_
_entity_poly.entity_id
_entity_poly.type
_entity_poly.pdbx_seq_one_letter_code
_entity_poly.pdbx_strand_id
1 'polypeptide(L)'
;MDLDTALELVKQGVTLLLLDVPQYTLLGIDTQMFSVGPAFKGIKMIPPASHFLYYSSSTRDGKDFSPIIGFFIHAAPSEVIVRRWDQLQERLVKVSEEEPFHTRTQLFTKFIKVIYYQLKFGLEKDHTDTKGAATGVSALLDDSWLSADSFLHHLCKTRKLKELLENNLGWVFQLNSAVDGIYFKEDDEFAPVVEMLDVPSCN
;
A
#
# COMPACT_ATOMS: atom_id res chain seq x y z
N MET A 1 4.20 16.34 25.96
CA MET A 1 4.98 16.14 24.73
C MET A 1 5.03 17.48 24.02
N ASP A 2 6.23 17.95 23.68
CA ASP A 2 6.42 19.15 22.87
C ASP A 2 6.24 18.85 21.37
N LEU A 3 6.18 19.91 20.55
CA LEU A 3 5.90 19.79 19.12
C LEU A 3 7.02 19.06 18.36
N ASP A 4 8.27 19.30 18.72
CA ASP A 4 9.42 18.74 17.99
C ASP A 4 9.51 17.23 18.21
N THR A 5 9.36 16.79 19.47
CA THR A 5 9.26 15.37 19.82
C THR A 5 8.05 14.70 19.13
N ALA A 6 6.90 15.39 19.06
CA ALA A 6 5.74 14.87 18.35
C ALA A 6 5.99 14.74 16.85
N LEU A 7 6.64 15.70 16.20
CA LEU A 7 6.97 15.61 14.79
C LEU A 7 7.99 14.51 14.49
N GLU A 8 8.95 14.30 15.38
CA GLU A 8 9.92 13.22 15.27
C GLU A 8 9.24 11.85 15.35
N LEU A 9 8.36 11.64 16.32
CA LEU A 9 7.59 10.40 16.43
C LEU A 9 6.58 10.19 15.29
N VAL A 10 6.13 11.24 14.60
CA VAL A 10 5.32 11.07 13.38
C VAL A 10 6.16 10.47 12.26
N LYS A 11 7.44 10.86 12.19
CA LYS A 11 8.36 10.42 11.13
C LYS A 11 8.96 9.05 11.44
N GLN A 12 9.42 8.86 12.68
CA GLN A 12 10.23 7.72 13.10
C GLN A 12 9.50 6.77 14.04
N GLY A 13 8.36 7.17 14.58
CA GLY A 13 7.59 6.34 15.49
C GLY A 13 6.97 5.16 14.76
N VAL A 14 6.87 4.06 15.49
CA VAL A 14 6.27 2.82 15.03
C VAL A 14 4.76 2.93 15.06
N THR A 15 4.13 2.31 14.06
CA THR A 15 2.69 2.14 13.99
C THR A 15 2.33 0.67 14.21
N LEU A 16 1.59 0.38 15.26
CA LEU A 16 1.06 -0.94 15.56
C LEU A 16 -0.40 -1.00 15.14
N LEU A 17 -0.70 -1.69 14.04
CA LEU A 17 -2.07 -1.98 13.61
C LEU A 17 -2.57 -3.24 14.31
N LEU A 18 -3.69 -3.11 15.01
CA LEU A 18 -4.35 -4.18 15.75
C LEU A 18 -5.75 -4.38 15.18
N LEU A 19 -5.87 -5.34 14.29
CA LEU A 19 -7.08 -5.59 13.51
C LEU A 19 -8.04 -6.48 14.29
N ASP A 20 -9.33 -6.17 14.16
CA ASP A 20 -10.45 -6.97 14.66
C ASP A 20 -10.45 -7.23 16.18
N VAL A 21 -9.75 -6.39 16.95
CA VAL A 21 -9.76 -6.46 18.42
C VAL A 21 -11.18 -6.18 18.94
N PRO A 22 -11.77 -7.07 19.77
CA PRO A 22 -13.10 -6.88 20.31
C PRO A 22 -13.20 -5.59 21.14
N GLN A 23 -14.34 -4.91 21.03
CA GLN A 23 -14.66 -3.76 21.88
C GLN A 23 -14.59 -4.16 23.36
N TYR A 24 -14.20 -3.21 24.21
CA TYR A 24 -14.04 -3.33 25.66
C TYR A 24 -12.81 -4.11 26.13
N THR A 25 -12.08 -4.79 25.22
CA THR A 25 -10.76 -5.36 25.52
C THR A 25 -9.88 -4.31 26.20
N LEU A 26 -9.30 -4.64 27.34
CA LEU A 26 -8.28 -3.79 27.95
C LEU A 26 -6.97 -4.05 27.21
N LEU A 27 -6.43 -3.01 26.59
CA LEU A 27 -5.18 -3.06 25.85
C LEU A 27 -4.17 -2.16 26.54
N GLY A 28 -2.98 -2.68 26.78
CA GLY A 28 -1.87 -1.96 27.38
C GLY A 28 -0.59 -2.09 26.58
N ILE A 29 0.18 -1.01 26.59
CA ILE A 29 1.55 -0.94 26.10
C ILE A 29 2.41 -0.32 27.21
N ASP A 30 3.41 -1.08 27.64
CA ASP A 30 4.27 -0.78 28.79
C ASP A 30 3.44 -0.43 30.04
N THR A 31 3.43 0.84 30.44
CA THR A 31 2.73 1.34 31.63
C THR A 31 1.36 1.92 31.31
N GLN A 32 1.03 2.10 30.04
CA GLN A 32 -0.24 2.68 29.61
C GLN A 32 -1.25 1.59 29.33
N MET A 33 -2.49 1.79 29.74
CA MET A 33 -3.62 0.90 29.48
C MET A 33 -4.86 1.70 29.14
N PHE A 34 -5.66 1.20 28.21
CA PHE A 34 -6.93 1.78 27.80
C PHE A 34 -7.92 0.71 27.34
N SER A 35 -9.21 1.05 27.33
CA SER A 35 -10.24 0.18 26.80
C SER A 35 -10.42 0.40 25.30
N VAL A 36 -10.52 -0.69 24.54
CA VAL A 36 -10.68 -0.67 23.09
C VAL A 36 -12.10 -0.21 22.71
N GLY A 37 -12.18 0.87 21.95
CA GLY A 37 -13.42 1.40 21.40
C GLY A 37 -13.80 0.79 20.03
N PRO A 38 -15.04 1.02 19.54
CA PRO A 38 -15.54 0.40 18.31
C PRO A 38 -14.78 0.81 17.04
N ALA A 39 -14.17 2.00 17.03
CA ALA A 39 -13.39 2.52 15.91
C ALA A 39 -11.87 2.26 16.05
N PHE A 40 -11.43 1.58 17.11
CA PHE A 40 -10.01 1.33 17.34
C PHE A 40 -9.41 0.48 16.20
N LYS A 41 -8.18 0.82 15.80
CA LYS A 41 -7.43 0.12 14.74
C LYS A 41 -5.95 -0.07 15.08
N GLY A 42 -5.48 0.46 16.21
CA GLY A 42 -4.07 0.41 16.56
C GLY A 42 -3.59 1.64 17.31
N ILE A 43 -2.27 1.68 17.48
CA ILE A 43 -1.52 2.72 18.18
C ILE A 43 -0.43 3.21 17.21
N LYS A 44 -0.25 4.52 17.13
CA LYS A 44 0.86 5.13 16.38
C LYS A 44 1.72 5.95 17.33
N MET A 45 2.86 6.42 16.83
CA MET A 45 3.80 7.25 17.60
C MET A 45 4.49 6.48 18.73
N ILE A 46 4.63 5.16 18.58
CA ILE A 46 5.36 4.35 19.56
C ILE A 46 6.86 4.62 19.32
N PRO A 47 7.64 5.04 20.33
CA PRO A 47 9.07 5.22 20.17
C PRO A 47 9.77 3.94 19.65
N PRO A 48 10.82 4.02 18.84
CA PRO A 48 11.56 2.83 18.43
C PRO A 48 12.30 2.21 19.62
N ALA A 49 11.83 1.06 20.10
CA ALA A 49 12.45 0.25 21.16
C ALA A 49 11.75 -1.11 21.29
N SER A 50 12.15 -1.89 22.29
CA SER A 50 11.34 -3.02 22.75
C SER A 50 10.21 -2.52 23.64
N HIS A 51 8.97 -2.86 23.30
CA HIS A 51 7.78 -2.55 24.08
C HIS A 51 7.05 -3.82 24.48
N PHE A 52 6.40 -3.79 25.64
CA PHE A 52 5.57 -4.90 26.10
C PHE A 52 4.10 -4.59 25.82
N LEU A 53 3.51 -5.30 24.86
CA LEU A 53 2.08 -5.23 24.57
C LEU A 53 1.37 -6.31 25.36
N TYR A 54 0.28 -5.95 26.05
CA TYR A 54 -0.54 -6.88 26.80
C TYR A 54 -2.01 -6.50 26.70
N TYR A 55 -2.87 -7.48 26.85
CA TYR A 55 -4.31 -7.27 26.79
C TYR A 55 -5.05 -8.28 27.64
N SER A 56 -6.30 -7.93 27.96
CA SER A 56 -7.28 -8.81 28.56
C SER A 56 -8.59 -8.66 27.80
N SER A 57 -9.04 -9.76 27.20
CA SER A 57 -10.32 -9.82 26.50
C SER A 57 -11.45 -9.64 27.49
N SER A 58 -12.55 -9.04 27.08
CA SER A 58 -13.72 -8.85 27.93
C SER A 58 -14.93 -9.62 27.42
N THR A 59 -15.91 -9.81 28.29
CA THR A 59 -17.26 -10.18 27.87
C THR A 59 -17.89 -9.11 26.97
N ARG A 60 -18.97 -9.48 26.26
CA ARG A 60 -19.68 -8.58 25.34
C ARG A 60 -20.22 -7.32 25.99
N ASP A 61 -20.48 -7.36 27.30
CA ASP A 61 -20.96 -6.22 28.10
C ASP A 61 -19.83 -5.46 28.81
N GLY A 62 -18.56 -5.89 28.63
CA GLY A 62 -17.38 -5.19 29.14
C GLY A 62 -17.21 -5.22 30.66
N LYS A 63 -17.83 -6.19 31.35
CA LYS A 63 -17.81 -6.27 32.83
C LYS A 63 -16.78 -7.23 33.39
N ASP A 64 -16.57 -8.35 32.71
CA ASP A 64 -15.64 -9.39 33.13
C ASP A 64 -14.48 -9.50 32.15
N PHE A 65 -13.31 -9.85 32.67
CA PHE A 65 -12.03 -9.80 31.97
C PHE A 65 -11.29 -11.13 32.04
N SER A 66 -10.68 -11.55 30.94
CA SER A 66 -9.82 -12.73 30.87
C SER A 66 -8.51 -12.51 31.62
N PRO A 67 -7.74 -13.57 31.93
CA PRO A 67 -6.35 -13.41 32.29
C PRO A 67 -5.58 -12.55 31.28
N ILE A 68 -4.62 -11.77 31.77
CA ILE A 68 -3.78 -10.91 30.92
C ILE A 68 -2.82 -11.77 30.10
N ILE A 69 -2.77 -11.51 28.80
CA ILE A 69 -1.82 -12.11 27.87
C ILE A 69 -0.95 -10.98 27.32
N GLY A 70 0.35 -11.21 27.18
CA GLY A 70 1.24 -10.21 26.62
C GLY A 70 2.45 -10.80 25.90
N PHE A 71 3.07 -9.97 25.07
CA PHE A 71 4.26 -10.31 24.32
C PHE A 71 5.09 -9.05 24.02
N PHE A 72 6.38 -9.25 23.79
CA PHE A 72 7.26 -8.17 23.35
C PHE A 72 7.09 -7.90 21.86
N ILE A 73 7.07 -6.62 21.50
CA ILE A 73 7.33 -6.15 20.14
C ILE A 73 8.71 -5.51 20.13
N HIS A 74 9.47 -5.79 19.08
CA HIS A 74 10.73 -5.10 18.79
C HIS A 74 10.41 -4.14 17.66
N ALA A 75 10.46 -2.85 17.95
CA ALA A 75 9.92 -1.81 17.09
C ALA A 75 11.09 -1.05 16.45
N ALA A 76 11.34 -1.28 15.16
CA ALA A 76 12.33 -0.55 14.39
C ALA A 76 11.80 0.84 13.97
N PRO A 77 12.67 1.84 13.75
CA PRO A 77 12.22 3.17 13.32
C PRO A 77 11.30 3.11 12.08
N SER A 78 10.19 3.84 12.13
CA SER A 78 9.18 3.94 11.07
C SER A 78 8.51 2.61 10.67
N GLU A 79 8.65 1.55 11.47
CA GLU A 79 8.07 0.24 11.18
C GLU A 79 6.53 0.24 11.32
N VAL A 80 5.85 -0.56 10.50
CA VAL A 80 4.43 -0.87 10.65
C VAL A 80 4.27 -2.33 11.04
N ILE A 81 3.88 -2.58 12.29
CA ILE A 81 3.64 -3.93 12.80
C ILE A 81 2.14 -4.20 12.73
N VAL A 82 1.75 -5.28 12.05
CA VAL A 82 0.34 -5.69 11.93
C VAL A 82 0.07 -6.96 12.72
N ARG A 83 -0.94 -6.91 13.58
CA ARG A 83 -1.50 -8.07 14.28
C ARG A 83 -3.00 -8.13 14.06
N ARG A 84 -3.53 -9.34 13.94
CA ARG A 84 -4.98 -9.58 13.84
C ARG A 84 -5.45 -10.39 15.03
N TRP A 85 -6.63 -10.07 15.52
CA TRP A 85 -7.31 -10.88 16.53
C TRP A 85 -7.81 -12.19 15.94
N ASP A 86 -7.38 -13.31 16.51
CA ASP A 86 -7.97 -14.63 16.27
C ASP A 86 -9.09 -14.85 17.30
N GLN A 87 -10.33 -14.94 16.83
CA GLN A 87 -11.50 -15.12 17.69
C GLN A 87 -11.56 -16.50 18.37
N LEU A 88 -11.02 -17.54 17.75
CA LEU A 88 -11.05 -18.89 18.30
C LEU A 88 -10.00 -19.06 19.39
N GLN A 89 -8.84 -18.44 19.20
CA GLN A 89 -7.72 -18.50 20.15
C GLN A 89 -7.75 -17.37 21.19
N GLU A 90 -8.63 -16.37 21.01
CA GLU A 90 -8.66 -15.13 21.79
C GLU A 90 -7.27 -14.47 21.90
N ARG A 91 -6.53 -14.43 20.78
CA ARG A 91 -5.17 -13.91 20.76
C ARG A 91 -4.85 -13.05 19.54
N LEU A 92 -3.92 -12.11 19.74
CA LEU A 92 -3.30 -11.35 18.65
C LEU A 92 -2.23 -12.18 17.96
N VAL A 93 -2.46 -12.51 16.69
CA VAL A 93 -1.52 -13.28 15.85
C VAL A 93 -0.78 -12.38 14.87
N LYS A 94 0.46 -12.76 14.51
CA LYS A 94 1.17 -12.11 13.40
C LYS A 94 0.38 -12.35 12.12
N VAL A 95 0.15 -11.28 11.36
CA VAL A 95 -0.31 -11.43 9.99
C VAL A 95 0.92 -11.83 9.18
N SER A 96 0.91 -13.02 8.58
CA SER A 96 1.96 -13.41 7.64
C SER A 96 1.84 -12.58 6.38
N GLU A 97 2.95 -12.15 5.79
CA GLU A 97 2.98 -11.57 4.44
C GLU A 97 2.56 -12.58 3.37
N GLU A 98 2.52 -13.87 3.71
CA GLU A 98 1.95 -14.96 2.91
C GLU A 98 0.41 -14.96 2.93
N GLU A 99 -0.22 -13.79 2.89
CA GLU A 99 -1.57 -13.74 2.31
C GLU A 99 -1.47 -14.34 0.89
N PRO A 100 -2.35 -15.29 0.53
CA PRO A 100 -2.12 -16.18 -0.59
C PRO A 100 -1.85 -15.34 -1.83
N PHE A 101 -0.81 -15.69 -2.58
CA PHE A 101 -0.48 -15.12 -3.91
C PHE A 101 -1.73 -14.79 -4.73
N HIS A 102 -2.81 -15.56 -4.57
CA HIS A 102 -4.11 -15.30 -5.15
C HIS A 102 -4.67 -13.88 -4.91
N THR A 103 -4.64 -13.32 -3.70
CA THR A 103 -5.20 -11.99 -3.43
C THR A 103 -4.34 -10.89 -4.06
N ARG A 104 -3.01 -11.03 -3.96
CA ARG A 104 -2.03 -10.11 -4.59
C ARG A 104 -2.12 -10.16 -6.12
N THR A 105 -2.19 -11.36 -6.69
CA THR A 105 -2.35 -11.59 -8.13
C THR A 105 -3.71 -11.12 -8.63
N GLN A 106 -4.79 -11.26 -7.86
CA GLN A 106 -6.09 -10.72 -8.24
C GLN A 106 -6.10 -9.19 -8.29
N LEU A 107 -5.50 -8.52 -7.30
CA LEU A 107 -5.36 -7.06 -7.31
C LEU A 107 -4.47 -6.59 -8.46
N PHE A 108 -3.35 -7.27 -8.70
CA PHE A 108 -2.47 -6.99 -9.84
C PHE A 108 -3.18 -7.23 -11.17
N THR A 109 -3.94 -8.32 -11.33
CA THR A 109 -4.71 -8.61 -12.54
C THR A 109 -5.81 -7.58 -12.75
N LYS A 110 -6.49 -7.14 -11.69
CA LYS A 110 -7.48 -6.05 -11.76
C LYS A 110 -6.82 -4.74 -12.17
N PHE A 111 -5.65 -4.42 -11.61
CA PHE A 111 -4.86 -3.24 -11.97
C PHE A 111 -4.42 -3.26 -13.44
N ILE A 112 -3.85 -4.36 -13.93
CA ILE A 112 -3.48 -4.51 -15.34
C ILE A 112 -4.71 -4.44 -16.26
N LYS A 113 -5.85 -4.99 -15.85
CA LYS A 113 -7.12 -4.85 -16.60
C LYS A 113 -7.56 -3.39 -16.68
N VAL A 114 -7.45 -2.61 -15.61
CA VAL A 114 -7.77 -1.17 -15.62
C VAL A 114 -6.86 -0.43 -16.60
N ILE A 115 -5.55 -0.69 -16.58
CA ILE A 115 -4.60 -0.12 -17.54
C ILE A 115 -4.99 -0.52 -18.97
N TYR A 116 -5.21 -1.81 -19.21
CA TYR A 116 -5.62 -2.32 -20.53
C TYR A 116 -6.89 -1.64 -21.03
N TYR A 117 -7.91 -1.48 -20.20
CA TYR A 117 -9.15 -0.82 -20.60
C TYR A 117 -8.95 0.68 -20.86
N GLN A 118 -8.19 1.39 -20.02
CA GLN A 118 -7.88 2.80 -20.24
C GLN A 118 -7.10 3.00 -21.55
N LEU A 119 -6.14 2.13 -21.84
CA LEU A 119 -5.39 2.15 -23.09
C LEU A 119 -6.27 1.81 -24.30
N LYS A 120 -7.07 0.73 -24.22
CA LYS A 120 -7.92 0.27 -25.32
C LYS A 120 -8.99 1.30 -25.68
N PHE A 121 -9.77 1.76 -24.70
CA PHE A 121 -10.85 2.71 -24.96
C PHE A 121 -10.33 4.10 -25.27
N GLY A 122 -9.19 4.49 -24.70
CA GLY A 122 -8.51 5.72 -25.08
C GLY A 122 -8.11 5.71 -26.55
N LEU A 123 -7.45 4.63 -27.01
CA LEU A 123 -6.94 4.51 -28.38
C LEU A 123 -8.05 4.27 -29.42
N GLU A 124 -9.17 3.63 -29.06
CA GLU A 124 -10.32 3.44 -29.96
C GLU A 124 -11.05 4.75 -30.30
N LYS A 125 -10.90 5.80 -29.47
CA LYS A 125 -11.60 7.08 -29.66
C LYS A 125 -11.14 7.86 -30.90
N ASP A 126 -10.03 7.47 -31.53
CA ASP A 126 -9.48 8.14 -32.71
C ASP A 126 -9.98 7.55 -34.05
N HIS A 127 -10.70 6.42 -34.03
CA HIS A 127 -11.10 5.71 -35.24
C HIS A 127 -12.50 6.02 -35.79
N THR A 128 -13.35 6.75 -35.07
CA THR A 128 -14.71 7.04 -35.57
C THR A 128 -14.83 8.33 -36.37
N ASP A 129 -13.84 9.25 -36.33
CA ASP A 129 -13.99 10.57 -36.97
C ASP A 129 -13.05 10.86 -38.15
N THR A 130 -12.07 10.00 -38.47
CA THR A 130 -11.10 10.32 -39.55
C THR A 130 -10.99 9.23 -40.61
N LYS A 131 -11.96 9.22 -41.54
CA LYS A 131 -11.72 8.68 -42.89
C LYS A 131 -10.92 9.71 -43.70
N GLY A 132 -9.60 9.68 -43.57
CA GLY A 132 -8.73 10.46 -44.46
C GLY A 132 -7.27 10.53 -44.00
N ALA A 133 -6.37 10.10 -44.88
CA ALA A 133 -4.92 10.24 -44.82
C ALA A 133 -4.16 9.29 -43.86
N ALA A 134 -3.69 8.19 -44.43
CA ALA A 134 -2.53 7.46 -43.94
C ALA A 134 -1.28 8.31 -44.15
N THR A 135 -0.57 8.69 -43.07
CA THR A 135 0.90 8.86 -42.99
C THR A 135 1.28 9.00 -41.51
N GLY A 136 1.96 7.99 -40.96
CA GLY A 136 2.73 8.05 -39.71
C GLY A 136 2.06 8.73 -38.51
N VAL A 137 1.07 8.08 -37.88
CA VAL A 137 0.47 8.60 -36.64
C VAL A 137 1.34 8.22 -35.46
N SER A 138 2.29 9.09 -35.10
CA SER A 138 2.73 9.16 -33.71
C SER A 138 1.50 9.53 -32.89
N ALA A 139 1.06 8.62 -32.01
CA ALA A 139 -0.02 8.90 -31.07
C ALA A 139 0.46 9.96 -30.09
N LEU A 140 0.35 11.24 -30.47
CA LEU A 140 0.46 12.36 -29.56
C LEU A 140 -0.71 12.26 -28.60
N LEU A 141 -0.43 11.82 -27.38
CA LEU A 141 -1.41 11.82 -26.31
C LEU A 141 -1.73 13.27 -25.99
N ASP A 142 -3.00 13.66 -26.16
CA ASP A 142 -3.50 14.95 -25.75
C ASP A 142 -3.31 15.13 -24.22
N ASP A 143 -2.97 16.34 -23.80
CA ASP A 143 -2.69 16.72 -22.40
C ASP A 143 -3.87 16.39 -21.47
N SER A 144 -5.08 16.22 -22.02
CA SER A 144 -6.26 15.76 -21.29
C SER A 144 -6.12 14.36 -20.68
N TRP A 145 -5.31 13.48 -21.26
CA TRP A 145 -5.06 12.12 -20.76
C TRP A 145 -4.10 12.08 -19.58
N LEU A 146 -3.16 13.03 -19.55
CA LEU A 146 -2.13 13.19 -18.52
C LEU A 146 -2.42 14.38 -17.60
N SER A 147 -3.69 14.81 -17.54
CA SER A 147 -4.15 15.71 -16.48
C SER A 147 -3.62 15.22 -15.14
N ALA A 148 -3.21 16.14 -14.27
CA ALA A 148 -2.57 15.81 -12.99
C ALA A 148 -3.39 14.82 -12.14
N ASP A 149 -4.71 14.82 -12.34
CA ASP A 149 -5.69 13.97 -11.64
C ASP A 149 -5.90 12.59 -12.30
N SER A 150 -5.29 12.34 -13.44
CA SER A 150 -5.36 11.06 -14.16
C SER A 150 -4.42 10.04 -13.52
N PHE A 151 -4.94 8.83 -13.30
CA PHE A 151 -4.16 7.69 -12.82
C PHE A 151 -2.94 7.39 -13.70
N LEU A 152 -3.04 7.65 -15.00
CA LEU A 152 -1.95 7.46 -15.96
C LEU A 152 -0.80 8.45 -15.75
N HIS A 153 -1.09 9.68 -15.32
CA HIS A 153 -0.05 10.66 -14.98
C HIS A 153 0.81 10.16 -13.82
N HIS A 154 0.19 9.57 -12.77
CA HIS A 154 0.91 8.99 -11.64
C HIS A 154 1.71 7.74 -12.04
N LEU A 155 1.18 6.92 -12.95
CA LEU A 155 1.88 5.73 -13.46
C LEU A 155 3.10 6.08 -14.33
N CYS A 156 3.03 7.13 -15.14
CA CYS A 156 4.14 7.58 -15.97
C CYS A 156 5.32 8.17 -15.17
N LYS A 157 5.10 8.51 -13.89
CA LYS A 157 6.19 8.86 -12.97
C LYS A 157 7.05 7.65 -12.58
N THR A 158 6.61 6.42 -12.86
CA THR A 158 7.44 5.23 -12.69
C THR A 158 8.39 5.06 -13.87
N ARG A 159 9.69 5.19 -13.64
CA ARG A 159 10.73 5.18 -14.69
C ARG A 159 10.67 3.94 -15.58
N LYS A 160 10.52 2.76 -14.98
CA LYS A 160 10.47 1.47 -15.72
C LYS A 160 9.26 1.36 -16.64
N LEU A 161 8.08 1.84 -16.20
CA LEU A 161 6.89 1.82 -17.03
C LEU A 161 6.99 2.84 -18.17
N LYS A 162 7.51 4.03 -17.87
CA LYS A 162 7.78 5.06 -18.88
C LYS A 162 8.69 4.52 -19.97
N GLU A 163 9.85 3.97 -19.61
CA GLU A 163 10.80 3.37 -20.57
C GLU A 163 10.15 2.23 -21.38
N LEU A 164 9.31 1.40 -20.76
CA LEU A 164 8.61 0.33 -21.46
C LEU A 164 7.62 0.87 -22.50
N LEU A 165 6.82 1.87 -22.13
CA LEU A 165 5.83 2.49 -23.02
C LEU A 165 6.51 3.25 -24.17
N GLU A 166 7.58 3.99 -23.90
CA GLU A 166 8.33 4.72 -24.93
C GLU A 166 9.01 3.76 -25.92
N ASN A 167 9.71 2.73 -25.42
CA ASN A 167 10.48 1.83 -26.25
C ASN A 167 9.63 0.82 -27.05
N ASN A 168 8.53 0.33 -26.48
CA ASN A 168 7.75 -0.74 -27.11
C ASN A 168 6.49 -0.25 -27.83
N LEU A 169 5.92 0.88 -27.42
CA LEU A 169 4.68 1.41 -28.00
C LEU A 169 4.88 2.74 -28.76
N GLY A 170 6.12 3.25 -28.82
CA GLY A 170 6.46 4.45 -29.58
C GLY A 170 5.88 5.73 -29.00
N TRP A 171 5.53 5.72 -27.70
CA TRP A 171 4.99 6.88 -27.01
C TRP A 171 6.10 7.88 -26.69
N VAL A 172 5.78 9.18 -26.66
CA VAL A 172 6.74 10.25 -26.33
C VAL A 172 6.09 11.16 -25.30
N PHE A 173 6.55 11.12 -24.06
CA PHE A 173 6.03 11.96 -22.98
C PHE A 173 6.81 13.29 -22.92
N GLN A 174 6.14 14.42 -23.13
CA GLN A 174 6.76 15.74 -23.00
C GLN A 174 6.96 16.09 -21.53
N LEU A 175 8.21 16.31 -21.12
CA LEU A 175 8.57 16.63 -19.75
C LEU A 175 8.22 18.09 -19.44
N ASN A 176 6.97 18.37 -19.09
CA ASN A 176 6.54 19.72 -18.75
C ASN A 176 6.75 19.99 -17.24
N SER A 177 7.79 20.79 -16.98
CA SER A 177 8.14 21.49 -15.73
C SER A 177 9.28 20.89 -14.89
N ALA A 178 10.20 21.78 -14.50
CA ALA A 178 11.33 21.53 -13.62
C ALA A 178 10.96 21.11 -12.18
N VAL A 179 9.66 20.94 -11.88
CA VAL A 179 9.13 20.53 -10.58
C VAL A 179 9.15 19.01 -10.43
N ASP A 180 9.04 18.26 -11.52
CA ASP A 180 8.95 16.79 -11.47
C ASP A 180 10.30 16.11 -11.21
N GLY A 181 11.42 16.81 -11.44
CA GLY A 181 12.78 16.33 -11.17
C GLY A 181 13.09 16.08 -9.69
N ILE A 182 12.29 16.61 -8.76
CA ILE A 182 12.56 16.56 -7.31
C ILE A 182 11.94 15.30 -6.66
N TYR A 183 10.97 14.67 -7.32
CA TYR A 183 10.28 13.47 -6.80
C TYR A 183 10.90 12.14 -7.24
N PHE A 184 11.94 12.15 -8.07
CA PHE A 184 12.71 10.94 -8.42
C PHE A 184 13.77 10.60 -7.36
N LYS A 185 13.42 10.66 -6.07
CA LYS A 185 14.25 10.04 -5.03
C LYS A 185 13.91 8.55 -4.98
N GLU A 186 14.81 7.76 -5.55
CA GLU A 186 15.30 6.40 -5.21
C GLU A 186 14.38 5.34 -4.53
N ASP A 187 13.07 5.53 -4.46
CA ASP A 187 12.16 4.56 -3.81
C ASP A 187 11.28 3.84 -4.84
N ASP A 188 11.91 3.19 -5.82
CA ASP A 188 11.27 2.10 -6.60
C ASP A 188 11.24 0.75 -5.82
N GLU A 189 11.38 0.81 -4.48
CA GLU A 189 11.38 -0.35 -3.55
C GLU A 189 10.10 -1.20 -3.64
N PHE A 190 8.98 -0.64 -4.11
CA PHE A 190 7.71 -1.36 -4.29
C PHE A 190 7.44 -1.79 -5.74
N ALA A 191 8.42 -1.71 -6.64
CA ALA A 191 8.25 -2.20 -8.01
C ALA A 191 8.06 -3.73 -7.99
N PRO A 192 7.01 -4.29 -8.62
CA PRO A 192 6.78 -5.73 -8.62
C PRO A 192 7.96 -6.45 -9.28
N VAL A 193 8.57 -7.39 -8.55
CA VAL A 193 9.56 -8.32 -9.10
C VAL A 193 8.83 -9.30 -10.01
N VAL A 194 9.17 -9.30 -11.30
CA VAL A 194 8.71 -10.31 -12.25
C VAL A 194 9.59 -11.54 -12.07
N GLU A 195 9.11 -12.55 -11.36
CA GLU A 195 9.75 -13.86 -11.37
C GLU A 195 9.53 -14.51 -12.74
N MET A 196 10.61 -14.62 -13.51
CA MET A 196 10.62 -15.40 -14.75
C MET A 196 10.59 -16.87 -14.35
N LEU A 197 9.42 -17.52 -14.46
CA LEU A 197 9.35 -18.97 -14.32
C LEU A 197 10.13 -19.58 -15.48
N ASP A 198 11.16 -20.37 -15.16
CA ASP A 198 11.89 -21.16 -16.13
C ASP A 198 10.90 -22.01 -16.91
N VAL A 199 10.81 -21.75 -18.21
CA VAL A 199 9.96 -22.51 -19.13
C VAL A 199 10.48 -23.95 -19.10
N PRO A 200 9.67 -24.94 -18.70
CA PRO A 200 10.14 -26.32 -18.74
C PRO A 200 10.43 -26.67 -20.19
N SER A 201 11.69 -27.01 -20.46
CA SER A 201 12.12 -27.56 -21.75
C SER A 201 11.26 -28.78 -22.04
N CYS A 202 10.40 -28.66 -23.05
CA CYS A 202 9.63 -29.78 -23.55
C CYS A 202 10.62 -30.76 -24.20
N ASN A 203 10.91 -31.86 -23.51
CA ASN A 203 11.47 -33.08 -24.10
C ASN A 203 10.36 -34.12 -24.20
#